data_AF-A0A6F9ZHG9-F1
#
_entry.id   AF-A0A6F9ZHG9-F1
#
_cell.length_a   1.000
_cell.length_b   1.000
_cell.length_c   1.000
_cell.angle_alpha   90.00
_cell.angle_beta   90.00
_cell.angle_gamma   90.00
#
_symmetry.space_group_name_H-M   'P 1'
#
loop_
_entity.id
_entity.type
_entity.pdbx_description
1 polymer ?
#
loop_
_entity_poly.entity_id
_entity_poly.type
_entity_poly.pdbx_seq_one_letter_code
_entity_poly.pdbx_strand_id
1 'polypeptide(L)'
;MNGPHSTQLHEAQMRLLRRFIATFLPPQDKFHRNLANEINYVTTTLNRVLLHHFGFRVNKEMVTEALQDNKCILFTKNDQANNRKYQRRIVPSEQNFLGTLFSTEKTDVQETVYVHADIDAGTVRTLRLTTIPIPENTAPDKRLQVKELLHRLKEWKKIEISPENPV
;
A
#
# COMPACT_ATOMS: atom_id res chain seq x y z
N MET A 1 19.51 14.94 15.53
CA MET A 1 18.47 15.99 15.58
C MET A 1 17.98 16.22 14.17
N ASN A 2 16.76 15.79 13.86
CA ASN A 2 16.14 16.00 12.55
C ASN A 2 15.57 17.43 12.53
N GLY A 3 16.10 18.29 11.65
CA GLY A 3 15.72 19.71 11.57
C GLY A 3 14.30 19.92 11.01
N PRO A 4 13.73 21.12 11.15
CA PRO A 4 12.35 21.43 10.74
C PRO A 4 12.05 21.14 9.26
N HIS A 5 13.05 21.27 8.38
CA HIS A 5 12.91 20.92 6.95
C HIS A 5 12.74 19.43 6.69
N SER A 6 13.30 18.55 7.53
CA SER A 6 13.13 17.10 7.36
C SER A 6 11.73 16.63 7.73
N THR A 7 11.11 17.27 8.73
CA THR A 7 9.71 17.00 9.11
C THR A 7 8.74 17.47 8.04
N GLN A 8 8.92 18.68 7.51
CA GLN A 8 8.08 19.22 6.42
C GLN A 8 8.13 18.34 5.17
N LEU A 9 9.33 17.88 4.78
CA LEU A 9 9.50 16.98 3.64
C LEU A 9 8.80 15.62 3.87
N HIS A 10 8.90 15.07 5.08
CA HIS A 10 8.24 13.82 5.42
C HIS A 10 6.72 13.92 5.34
N GLU A 11 6.14 15.02 5.86
CA GLU A 11 4.70 15.26 5.77
C GLU A 11 4.22 15.42 4.33
N ALA A 12 4.97 16.15 3.52
CA ALA A 12 4.76 16.28 2.08
C ALA A 12 4.69 14.90 1.39
N GLN A 13 5.67 14.03 1.66
CA GLN A 13 5.72 12.67 1.13
C GLN A 13 4.54 11.81 1.61
N MET A 14 4.16 11.92 2.88
CA MET A 14 3.00 11.22 3.44
C MET A 14 1.68 11.71 2.82
N ARG A 15 1.52 13.02 2.59
CA ARG A 15 0.36 13.57 1.88
C ARG A 15 0.25 12.99 0.47
N LEU A 16 1.35 12.98 -0.28
CA LEU A 16 1.38 12.40 -1.62
C LEU A 16 1.07 10.90 -1.60
N LEU A 17 1.67 10.13 -0.69
CA LEU A 17 1.42 8.71 -0.52
C LEU A 17 -0.07 8.42 -0.22
N ARG A 18 -0.69 9.19 0.68
CA ARG A 18 -2.12 9.04 1.00
C ARG A 18 -2.99 9.28 -0.23
N ARG A 19 -2.75 10.36 -0.99
CA ARG A 19 -3.52 10.66 -2.21
C ARG A 19 -3.28 9.62 -3.31
N PHE A 20 -2.05 9.10 -3.40
CA PHE A 20 -1.70 8.01 -4.31
C PHE A 20 -2.54 6.76 -4.01
N ILE A 21 -2.57 6.33 -2.74
CA ILE A 21 -3.37 5.18 -2.31
C ILE A 21 -4.86 5.42 -2.58
N ALA A 22 -5.40 6.59 -2.22
CA ALA A 22 -6.80 6.94 -2.49
C ALA A 22 -7.18 6.78 -3.97
N THR A 23 -6.26 7.16 -4.86
CA THR A 23 -6.49 7.20 -6.31
C THR A 23 -6.31 5.84 -6.98
N PHE A 24 -5.26 5.11 -6.60
CA PHE A 24 -4.82 3.90 -7.31
C PHE A 24 -5.09 2.61 -6.56
N LEU A 25 -5.23 2.65 -5.23
CA LEU A 25 -5.44 1.47 -4.39
C LEU A 25 -6.59 1.71 -3.38
N PRO A 26 -7.79 2.12 -3.83
CA PRO A 26 -8.91 2.32 -2.93
C PRO A 26 -9.36 0.97 -2.31
N PRO A 27 -9.97 1.00 -1.11
CA PRO A 27 -10.53 -0.19 -0.48
C PRO A 27 -11.60 -0.83 -1.40
N GLN A 28 -11.67 -2.16 -1.37
CA GLN A 28 -12.53 -2.97 -2.24
C GLN A 28 -13.63 -3.71 -1.47
N ASP A 29 -13.66 -3.62 -0.14
CA ASP A 29 -14.55 -4.41 0.73
C ASP A 29 -14.49 -5.93 0.44
N LYS A 30 -13.35 -6.40 -0.08
CA LYS A 30 -13.09 -7.78 -0.46
C LYS A 30 -11.87 -8.30 0.28
N PHE A 31 -12.10 -9.23 1.19
CA PHE A 31 -11.07 -9.76 2.08
C PHE A 31 -10.38 -10.99 1.50
N HIS A 32 -10.05 -11.02 0.20
CA HIS A 32 -9.37 -12.18 -0.40
C HIS A 32 -7.85 -12.09 -0.21
N ARG A 33 -7.22 -13.18 0.26
CA ARG A 33 -5.77 -13.23 0.46
C ARG A 33 -5.04 -13.47 -0.85
N ASN A 34 -4.14 -12.56 -1.21
CA ASN A 34 -3.30 -12.68 -2.38
C ASN A 34 -1.88 -12.21 -2.06
N LEU A 35 -0.86 -12.79 -2.70
CA LEU A 35 0.51 -12.28 -2.53
C LEU A 35 0.60 -10.78 -2.84
N ALA A 36 -0.12 -10.31 -3.85
CA ALA A 36 -0.02 -8.91 -4.28
C ALA A 36 -0.83 -7.92 -3.43
N ASN A 37 -1.63 -8.38 -2.47
CA ASN A 37 -2.22 -7.50 -1.45
C ASN A 37 -1.66 -7.76 -0.05
N GLU A 38 -0.61 -8.58 0.06
CA GLU A 38 0.16 -8.73 1.31
C GLU A 38 1.04 -7.48 1.52
N ILE A 39 1.12 -7.00 2.77
CA ILE A 39 1.71 -5.70 3.10
C ILE A 39 3.15 -5.56 2.66
N ASN A 40 3.99 -6.58 2.78
CA ASN A 40 5.38 -6.48 2.31
C ASN A 40 5.44 -6.38 0.78
N TYR A 41 4.61 -7.13 0.05
CA TYR A 41 4.51 -6.99 -1.41
C TYR A 41 4.01 -5.59 -1.82
N VAL A 42 2.97 -5.09 -1.15
CA VAL A 42 2.43 -3.75 -1.39
C VAL A 42 3.49 -2.69 -1.11
N THR A 43 4.20 -2.80 0.02
CA THR A 43 5.28 -1.88 0.42
C THR A 43 6.39 -1.86 -0.62
N THR A 44 6.91 -3.03 -1.01
CA THR A 44 7.97 -3.11 -2.02
C THR A 44 7.52 -2.59 -3.38
N THR A 45 6.25 -2.78 -3.73
CA THR A 45 5.68 -2.24 -4.97
C THR A 45 5.57 -0.72 -4.92
N LEU A 46 4.96 -0.16 -3.88
CA LEU A 46 4.82 1.28 -3.70
C LEU A 46 6.17 1.98 -3.61
N ASN A 47 7.15 1.41 -2.90
CA ASN A 47 8.50 1.94 -2.85
C ASN A 47 9.15 2.02 -4.24
N ARG A 48 8.97 1.00 -5.09
CA ARG A 48 9.49 1.04 -6.47
C ARG A 48 8.78 2.09 -7.32
N VAL A 49 7.46 2.14 -7.26
CA VAL A 49 6.64 3.08 -8.05
C VAL A 49 6.92 4.52 -7.66
N LEU A 50 6.92 4.81 -6.36
CA LEU A 50 7.16 6.16 -5.84
C LEU A 50 8.59 6.62 -6.07
N LEU A 51 9.57 5.74 -5.92
CA LEU A 51 10.96 6.08 -6.25
C LEU A 51 11.12 6.37 -7.75
N HIS A 52 10.55 5.52 -8.61
CA HIS A 52 10.69 5.64 -10.06
C HIS A 52 9.96 6.87 -10.63
N HIS A 53 8.75 7.16 -10.15
CA HIS A 53 7.91 8.22 -10.73
C HIS A 53 7.97 9.54 -9.95
N PHE A 54 8.25 9.52 -8.64
CA PHE A 54 8.17 10.69 -7.76
C PHE A 54 9.46 10.99 -7.00
N GLY A 55 10.47 10.10 -7.08
CA GLY A 55 11.82 10.36 -6.57
C GLY A 55 11.98 10.18 -5.06
N PHE A 56 11.04 9.55 -4.35
CA PHE A 56 11.16 9.29 -2.92
C PHE A 56 10.83 7.84 -2.55
N ARG A 57 11.38 7.40 -1.41
CA ARG A 57 11.20 6.05 -0.89
C ARG A 57 10.11 6.03 0.17
N VAL A 58 9.45 4.89 0.28
CA VAL A 58 8.52 4.61 1.39
C VAL A 58 8.90 3.31 2.07
N ASN A 59 8.65 3.23 3.36
CA ASN A 59 8.83 2.02 4.17
C ASN A 59 7.47 1.42 4.54
N LYS A 60 7.50 0.31 5.29
CA LYS A 60 6.31 -0.44 5.68
C LYS A 60 5.42 0.38 6.62
N GLU A 61 6.01 1.16 7.51
CA GLU A 61 5.33 2.01 8.47
C GLU A 61 4.50 3.07 7.75
N MET A 62 5.12 3.83 6.85
CA MET A 62 4.45 4.85 6.02
C MET A 62 3.31 4.26 5.19
N VAL A 63 3.53 3.10 4.57
CA VAL A 63 2.52 2.43 3.74
C VAL A 63 1.35 1.94 4.57
N THR A 64 1.62 1.36 5.75
CA THR A 64 0.58 0.88 6.66
C THR A 64 -0.27 2.05 7.17
N GLU A 65 0.37 3.13 7.62
CA GLU A 65 -0.31 4.35 8.06
C GLU A 65 -1.18 4.93 6.95
N ALA A 66 -0.62 5.11 5.75
CA ALA A 66 -1.37 5.69 4.64
C ALA A 66 -2.51 4.80 4.14
N LEU A 67 -2.41 3.47 4.24
CA LEU A 67 -3.52 2.54 3.97
C LEU A 67 -4.65 2.72 4.99
N GLN A 68 -4.31 2.80 6.28
CA GLN A 68 -5.28 2.99 7.36
C GLN A 68 -5.99 4.36 7.28
N ASP A 69 -5.24 5.42 6.94
CA ASP A 69 -5.81 6.75 6.70
C ASP A 69 -6.83 6.74 5.55
N ASN A 70 -6.55 5.95 4.52
CA ASN A 70 -7.45 5.70 3.38
C ASN A 70 -8.53 4.65 3.66
N LYS A 71 -8.74 4.28 4.93
CA LYS A 71 -9.77 3.33 5.38
C LYS A 71 -9.65 1.93 4.79
N CYS A 72 -8.45 1.56 4.32
CA CYS A 72 -8.18 0.17 3.96
C CYS A 72 -8.15 -0.68 5.24
N ILE A 73 -8.81 -1.82 5.18
CA ILE A 73 -8.86 -2.81 6.24
C ILE A 73 -7.67 -3.75 6.08
N LEU A 74 -6.89 -3.88 7.16
CA LEU A 74 -5.82 -4.85 7.26
C LEU A 74 -6.33 -6.12 7.92
N PHE A 75 -6.04 -7.28 7.33
CA PHE A 75 -6.55 -8.57 7.79
C PHE A 75 -5.53 -9.70 7.61
N THR A 76 -5.66 -10.72 8.43
CA THR A 76 -4.82 -11.92 8.49
C THR A 76 -5.64 -13.18 8.15
N LYS A 77 -4.97 -14.34 8.12
CA LYS A 77 -5.61 -15.65 7.98
C LYS A 77 -6.66 -15.93 9.07
N ASN A 78 -6.39 -15.52 10.31
CA ASN A 78 -7.23 -15.83 11.46
C ASN A 78 -8.49 -14.94 11.52
N ASP A 79 -8.46 -13.78 10.87
CA ASP A 79 -9.59 -12.84 10.86
C ASP A 79 -10.78 -13.35 10.04
N GLN A 80 -10.54 -14.14 8.98
CA GLN A 80 -11.61 -14.76 8.20
C GLN A 80 -12.36 -15.88 8.94
N ALA A 81 -11.73 -16.53 9.92
CA ALA A 81 -12.39 -17.61 10.66
C ALA A 81 -13.50 -17.08 11.61
N ASN A 82 -13.46 -15.79 11.98
CA ASN A 82 -14.39 -15.14 12.91
C ASN A 82 -15.37 -14.17 12.23
N ASN A 83 -15.94 -14.61 11.10
CA ASN A 83 -16.76 -13.92 10.10
C ASN A 83 -18.04 -13.15 10.56
N ARG A 84 -18.24 -12.80 11.83
CA ARG A 84 -19.44 -12.05 12.28
C ARG A 84 -19.23 -10.82 13.17
N LYS A 85 -18.03 -10.57 13.71
CA LYS A 85 -17.82 -9.50 14.72
C LYS A 85 -17.04 -8.26 14.28
N TYR A 86 -16.47 -8.25 13.07
CA TYR A 86 -15.47 -7.22 12.69
C TYR A 86 -15.93 -6.16 11.69
N GLN A 87 -17.25 -6.01 11.47
CA GLN A 87 -17.79 -4.76 10.92
C GLN A 87 -17.58 -3.54 11.85
N ARG A 88 -17.06 -3.70 13.08
CA ARG A 88 -16.94 -2.62 14.08
C ARG A 88 -15.75 -2.70 15.06
N ARG A 89 -14.54 -3.04 14.61
CA ARG A 89 -13.34 -2.82 15.45
C ARG A 89 -12.23 -2.15 14.67
N ILE A 90 -12.40 -0.84 14.51
CA ILE A 90 -11.29 0.11 14.58
C ILE A 90 -10.66 -0.14 15.96
N VAL A 91 -9.46 -0.71 16.02
CA VAL A 91 -8.65 -0.65 17.24
C VAL A 91 -7.45 0.23 16.91
N PRO A 92 -7.41 1.48 17.38
CA PRO A 92 -6.16 2.20 17.47
C PRO A 92 -5.38 1.51 18.60
N SER A 93 -4.40 0.69 18.24
CA SER A 93 -3.38 0.28 19.19
C SER A 93 -2.29 1.34 19.10
N GLU A 94 -2.40 2.33 19.99
CA GLU A 94 -1.20 3.02 20.47
C GLU A 94 -0.24 1.93 20.95
N GLN A 95 1.01 1.99 20.46
CA GLN A 95 2.12 1.09 20.77
C GLN A 95 2.03 -0.32 20.13
N ASN A 96 2.91 -0.54 19.15
CA ASN A 96 3.42 -1.86 18.73
C ASN A 96 2.45 -2.83 18.02
N PHE A 97 1.62 -2.37 17.09
CA PHE A 97 0.87 -3.27 16.19
C PHE A 97 1.80 -4.22 15.39
N LEU A 98 3.07 -3.86 15.21
CA LEU A 98 4.09 -4.68 14.55
C LEU A 98 4.76 -5.73 15.47
N GLY A 99 4.61 -5.61 16.80
CA GLY A 99 5.36 -6.43 17.77
C GLY A 99 4.53 -7.51 18.48
N THR A 100 3.20 -7.42 18.48
CA THR A 100 2.37 -8.23 19.39
C THR A 100 1.16 -8.85 18.71
N LEU A 101 1.40 -9.56 17.60
CA LEU A 101 0.52 -10.65 17.13
C LEU A 101 0.99 -12.01 17.67
N PHE A 102 1.81 -12.03 18.72
CA PHE A 102 2.17 -13.25 19.43
C PHE A 102 1.10 -13.57 20.46
N SER A 103 0.40 -14.68 20.20
CA SER A 103 -0.50 -15.37 21.12
C SER A 103 0.09 -15.44 22.54
N THR A 104 -0.74 -15.15 23.54
CA THR A 104 -0.47 -15.38 24.97
C THR A 104 -0.49 -16.87 25.36
N GLU A 105 -0.55 -17.79 24.39
CA GLU A 105 -0.47 -19.22 24.64
C GLU A 105 0.84 -19.77 24.08
N LYS A 106 1.66 -20.30 25.00
CA LYS A 106 2.90 -21.05 24.76
C LYS A 106 2.67 -22.13 23.68
N THR A 107 2.92 -21.77 22.44
CA THR A 107 3.07 -22.72 21.34
C THR A 107 4.34 -22.32 20.61
N ASP A 108 5.31 -23.22 20.63
CA ASP A 108 6.73 -23.01 20.27
C ASP A 108 6.94 -22.95 18.74
N VAL A 109 6.03 -22.30 18.02
CA VAL A 109 6.10 -22.09 16.58
C VAL A 109 5.71 -20.64 16.33
N GLN A 110 6.69 -19.79 15.99
CA GLN A 110 6.41 -18.46 15.45
C GLN A 110 5.71 -18.64 14.09
N GLU A 111 4.38 -18.80 14.09
CA GLU A 111 3.60 -18.79 12.86
C GLU A 111 3.78 -17.40 12.23
N THR A 112 4.40 -17.34 11.04
CA THR A 112 4.59 -16.07 10.33
C THR A 112 3.21 -15.53 9.94
N VAL A 113 2.76 -14.49 10.64
CA VAL A 113 1.46 -13.87 10.37
C VAL A 113 1.58 -12.92 9.19
N TYR A 114 1.02 -13.32 8.05
CA TYR A 114 0.90 -12.46 6.87
C TYR A 114 -0.29 -11.51 7.02
N VAL A 115 -0.04 -10.22 6.85
CA VAL A 115 -1.04 -9.16 6.87
C VAL A 115 -1.35 -8.76 5.43
N HIS A 116 -2.63 -8.71 5.09
CA HIS A 116 -3.15 -8.31 3.79
C HIS A 116 -3.97 -7.03 3.93
N ALA A 117 -4.07 -6.26 2.85
CA ALA A 117 -4.99 -5.12 2.73
C ALA A 117 -6.13 -5.46 1.77
N ASP A 118 -7.32 -4.91 2.01
CA ASP A 118 -8.53 -5.06 1.20
C ASP A 118 -8.49 -4.24 -0.10
N ILE A 119 -7.35 -4.27 -0.79
CA ILE A 119 -7.09 -3.57 -2.04
C ILE A 119 -7.01 -4.54 -3.22
N ASP A 120 -7.18 -4.03 -4.44
CA ASP A 120 -7.11 -4.86 -5.64
C ASP A 120 -5.69 -5.35 -5.93
N ALA A 121 -5.48 -6.65 -5.72
CA ALA A 121 -4.23 -7.34 -6.01
C ALA A 121 -3.85 -7.32 -7.51
N GLY A 122 -4.82 -7.13 -8.42
CA GLY A 122 -4.56 -6.94 -9.84
C GLY A 122 -3.83 -5.61 -10.09
N THR A 123 -4.37 -4.54 -9.56
CA THR A 123 -3.85 -3.17 -9.69
C THR A 123 -2.45 -3.05 -9.07
N VAL A 124 -2.19 -3.66 -7.90
CA VAL A 124 -0.84 -3.67 -7.31
C VAL A 124 0.17 -4.34 -8.26
N ARG A 125 -0.17 -5.47 -8.88
CA ARG A 125 0.71 -6.12 -9.86
C ARG A 125 0.97 -5.23 -11.07
N THR A 126 -0.07 -4.61 -11.62
CA THR A 126 0.05 -3.73 -12.79
C THR A 126 0.87 -2.49 -12.48
N LEU A 127 0.69 -1.89 -11.28
CA LEU A 127 1.55 -0.81 -10.78
C LEU A 127 3.01 -1.23 -10.73
N ARG A 128 3.31 -2.43 -10.24
CA ARG A 128 4.70 -2.93 -10.22
C ARG A 128 5.30 -3.01 -11.62
N LEU A 129 4.50 -3.39 -12.62
CA LEU A 129 4.94 -3.48 -14.02
C LEU A 129 5.23 -2.12 -14.67
N THR A 130 4.70 -1.01 -14.16
CA THR A 130 5.01 0.33 -14.72
C THR A 130 6.45 0.78 -14.43
N THR A 131 7.17 0.04 -13.58
CA THR A 131 8.56 0.35 -13.16
C THR A 131 9.63 -0.46 -13.87
N ILE A 132 9.25 -1.34 -14.81
CA ILE A 132 10.17 -2.19 -15.57
C ILE A 132 9.82 -2.17 -17.06
N PRO A 133 10.76 -2.49 -17.96
CA PRO A 133 10.42 -2.76 -19.36
C PRO A 133 9.38 -3.89 -19.44
N ILE A 134 8.35 -3.70 -20.26
CA ILE A 134 7.28 -4.69 -20.44
C ILE A 134 7.86 -5.89 -21.21
N PRO A 135 7.84 -7.11 -20.66
CA PRO A 135 8.35 -8.29 -21.35
C PRO A 135 7.64 -8.56 -22.68
N GLU A 136 8.36 -9.02 -23.70
CA GLU A 136 7.82 -9.25 -25.05
C GLU A 136 6.72 -10.32 -25.10
N ASN A 137 6.76 -11.29 -24.19
CA ASN A 137 5.76 -12.35 -24.05
C ASN A 137 4.50 -11.94 -23.26
N THR A 138 4.40 -10.68 -22.82
CA THR A 138 3.21 -10.19 -22.10
C THR A 138 1.99 -10.21 -23.02
N ALA A 139 0.85 -10.74 -22.55
CA ALA A 139 -0.38 -10.75 -23.33
C ALA A 139 -0.79 -9.32 -23.78
N PRO A 140 -1.33 -9.12 -25.00
CA PRO A 140 -1.71 -7.80 -25.52
C PRO A 140 -2.57 -6.97 -24.55
N ASP A 141 -3.60 -7.57 -23.96
CA ASP A 141 -4.49 -6.90 -23.01
C ASP A 141 -3.76 -6.40 -21.76
N LYS A 142 -2.82 -7.20 -21.24
CA LYS A 142 -1.97 -6.79 -20.12
C LYS A 142 -1.05 -5.64 -20.50
N ARG A 143 -0.52 -5.62 -21.73
CA ARG A 143 0.29 -4.48 -22.21
C ARG A 143 -0.55 -3.22 -22.27
N LEU A 144 -1.79 -3.31 -22.73
CA LEU A 144 -2.71 -2.18 -22.79
C LEU A 144 -2.99 -1.65 -21.37
N GLN A 145 -3.32 -2.53 -20.42
CA GLN A 145 -3.53 -2.16 -19.02
C GLN A 145 -2.32 -1.44 -18.41
N VAL A 146 -1.09 -1.92 -18.67
CA VAL A 146 0.13 -1.26 -18.19
C VAL A 146 0.31 0.11 -18.84
N LYS A 147 0.06 0.24 -20.15
CA LYS A 147 0.14 1.53 -20.87
C LYS A 147 -0.88 2.55 -20.34
N GLU A 148 -2.12 2.13 -20.13
CA GLU A 148 -3.18 2.98 -19.58
C GLU A 148 -2.85 3.43 -18.16
N LEU A 149 -2.37 2.51 -17.30
CA LEU A 149 -1.98 2.84 -15.95
C LEU A 149 -0.77 3.81 -15.92
N LEU A 150 0.21 3.60 -16.80
CA LEU A 150 1.34 4.51 -16.95
C LEU A 150 0.90 5.90 -17.41
N HIS A 151 -0.06 5.98 -18.33
CA HIS A 151 -0.66 7.25 -18.75
C HIS A 151 -1.36 7.95 -17.57
N ARG A 152 -2.20 7.22 -16.82
CA ARG A 152 -2.86 7.74 -15.61
C ARG A 152 -1.87 8.25 -14.57
N LEU A 153 -0.76 7.53 -14.34
CA LEU A 153 0.31 7.95 -13.43
C LEU A 153 0.96 9.26 -13.88
N LYS A 154 1.22 9.42 -15.18
CA LYS A 154 1.81 10.66 -15.73
C LYS A 154 0.87 11.85 -15.58
N GLU A 155 -0.41 11.67 -15.91
CA GLU A 155 -1.40 12.73 -15.77
C GLU A 155 -1.61 13.11 -14.30
N TRP A 156 -1.73 12.11 -13.41
CA TRP A 156 -1.85 12.36 -11.97
C TRP A 156 -0.62 13.09 -11.42
N LYS A 157 0.59 12.69 -11.83
CA LYS A 157 1.83 13.39 -11.44
C LYS A 157 1.83 14.86 -11.85
N LYS A 158 1.31 15.22 -13.02
CA LYS A 158 1.22 16.62 -13.46
C LYS A 158 0.30 17.43 -12.56
N ILE A 159 -0.83 16.86 -12.14
CA ILE A 159 -1.80 17.51 -11.25
C ILE A 159 -1.19 17.73 -9.87
N GLU A 160 -0.51 16.71 -9.34
CA GLU A 160 0.03 16.70 -7.97
C GLU A 160 1.32 17.52 -7.79
N ILE A 161 2.06 17.76 -8.86
CA ILE A 161 3.30 18.56 -8.86
C ILE A 161 3.03 19.95 -9.49
N SER A 162 1.78 20.25 -9.85
CA SER A 162 1.41 21.57 -10.36
C SER A 162 1.69 22.64 -9.30
N PRO A 163 2.23 23.82 -9.67
CA PRO A 163 2.53 24.91 -8.72
C PRO A 163 1.31 25.42 -7.93
N GLU A 164 0.09 25.07 -8.35
CA GLU A 164 -1.16 25.42 -7.67
C GLU A 164 -1.52 24.46 -6.51
N ASN A 165 -0.83 23.32 -6.38
CA ASN A 165 -0.95 22.36 -5.28
C ASN A 165 0.46 21.98 -4.77
N PRO A 166 1.14 22.85 -4.03
CA PRO A 166 2.49 22.55 -3.55
C PRO A 166 2.44 21.40 -2.53
N VAL A 167 3.23 20.37 -2.81
CA VAL A 167 3.53 19.25 -1.92
C VAL A 167 4.15 19.75 -0.63
#